data_AF-A0A9E5DRP9-F1
#
_entry.id   AF-A0A9E5DRP9-F1
#
_cell.length_a   1.000
_cell.length_b   1.000
_cell.length_c   1.000
_cell.angle_alpha   90.00
_cell.angle_beta   90.00
_cell.angle_gamma   90.00
#
_symmetry.space_group_name_H-M   'P 1'
#
loop_
_entity.id
_entity.type
_entity.pdbx_description
1 polymer ?
#
loop_
_entity_poly.entity_id
_entity_poly.type
_entity_poly.pdbx_seq_one_letter_code
_entity_poly.pdbx_strand_id
1 'polypeptide(L)'
;MPTARAIPARFDDSASGWERALYAFLAEKERRSGSRRTVESYSRMPQDFFGRLGKPPDTVTSQDVFAYAHGIGLSGREPSAVTVGARAACISSFYRFLIRMGAAGSNPCDALKHPKVSPTPPRGLSAEQVRKLLAAIPETPACPSTVAARRRDR
;
A
#
# COMPACT_ATOMS: atom_id res chain seq x y z
N MET A 1 22.96 19.93 -8.43
CA MET A 1 21.57 20.06 -8.92
C MET A 1 21.28 18.88 -9.84
N PRO A 2 20.60 17.80 -9.40
CA PRO A 2 20.22 16.74 -10.32
C PRO A 2 18.95 17.15 -11.06
N THR A 3 19.05 17.15 -12.38
CA THR A 3 18.01 17.45 -13.36
C THR A 3 16.83 16.49 -13.22
N ALA A 4 15.63 17.05 -13.04
CA ALA A 4 14.37 16.33 -13.10
C ALA A 4 14.17 15.78 -14.53
N ARG A 5 14.59 14.53 -14.77
CA ARG A 5 14.40 13.86 -16.05
C ARG A 5 12.90 13.53 -16.17
N ALA A 6 12.24 14.17 -17.13
CA ALA A 6 10.82 13.99 -17.41
C ALA A 6 10.47 12.51 -17.52
N ILE A 7 9.38 12.10 -16.88
CA ILE A 7 8.79 10.77 -17.08
C ILE A 7 8.47 10.68 -18.58
N PRO A 8 8.95 9.66 -19.30
CA PRO A 8 8.74 9.58 -20.74
C PRO A 8 7.24 9.47 -21.03
N ALA A 9 6.78 10.21 -22.05
CA ALA A 9 5.37 10.25 -22.50
C ALA A 9 4.88 8.90 -23.08
N ARG A 10 5.78 7.94 -23.30
CA ARG A 10 5.49 6.55 -23.65
C ARG A 10 6.31 5.66 -22.73
N PHE A 11 5.67 4.70 -22.07
CA PHE A 11 6.39 3.64 -21.37
C PHE A 11 7.05 2.78 -22.47
N ASP A 12 8.34 3.00 -22.71
CA ASP A 12 9.15 2.07 -23.48
C ASP A 12 9.05 0.68 -22.80
N ASP A 13 8.99 -0.39 -23.59
CA ASP A 13 8.72 -1.78 -23.18
C ASP A 13 9.75 -2.35 -22.17
N SER A 14 10.74 -1.56 -21.75
CA SER A 14 11.60 -1.89 -20.63
C SER A 14 10.95 -1.48 -19.31
N ALA A 15 10.92 -2.40 -18.35
CA ALA A 15 10.51 -2.21 -16.95
C ALA A 15 10.93 -0.87 -16.29
N SER A 16 11.96 -0.21 -16.83
CA SER A 16 12.50 1.06 -16.39
C SER A 16 11.55 2.28 -16.48
N GLY A 17 10.57 2.31 -17.39
CA GLY A 17 9.70 3.49 -17.60
C GLY A 17 8.68 3.73 -16.49
N TRP A 18 7.89 2.70 -16.17
CA TRP A 18 6.87 2.78 -15.14
C TRP A 18 7.46 2.67 -13.74
N GLU A 19 8.58 1.97 -13.56
CA GLU A 19 9.31 1.94 -12.29
C GLU A 19 9.77 3.34 -11.89
N ARG A 20 10.31 4.14 -12.83
CA ARG A 20 10.64 5.55 -12.59
C ARG A 20 9.42 6.37 -12.18
N ALA A 21 8.27 6.15 -12.83
CA ALA A 21 7.03 6.82 -12.48
C ALA A 21 6.53 6.40 -11.08
N LEU A 22 6.71 5.13 -10.71
CA LEU A 22 6.41 4.62 -9.36
C LEU A 22 7.31 5.27 -8.31
N TYR A 23 8.62 5.37 -8.53
CA TYR A 23 9.53 6.06 -7.61
C TYR A 23 9.15 7.53 -7.44
N ALA A 24 8.86 8.25 -8.54
CA ALA A 24 8.42 9.64 -8.48
C ALA A 24 7.09 9.79 -7.73
N PHE A 25 6.14 8.87 -7.93
CA PHE A 25 4.89 8.83 -7.20
C PHE A 25 5.11 8.62 -5.69
N LEU A 26 5.98 7.68 -5.30
CA LEU A 26 6.28 7.38 -3.90
C LEU A 26 6.97 8.57 -3.20
N ALA A 27 7.91 9.23 -3.87
CA ALA A 27 8.55 10.44 -3.36
C ALA A 27 7.52 11.57 -3.11
N GLU A 28 6.56 11.76 -4.02
CA GLU A 28 5.50 12.75 -3.83
C GLU A 28 4.55 12.37 -2.68
N LYS A 29 4.25 11.08 -2.49
CA LYS A 29 3.45 10.59 -1.35
C LYS A 29 4.17 10.77 -0.02
N GLU A 30 5.47 10.53 0.01
CA GLU A 30 6.32 10.76 1.19
C GLU A 30 6.28 12.23 1.58
N ARG A 31 6.57 13.13 0.63
CA ARG A 31 6.58 14.57 0.84
C ARG A 31 5.24 15.12 1.35
N ARG A 32 4.12 14.59 0.88
CA ARG A 32 2.78 15.04 1.29
C ARG A 32 2.32 14.49 2.63
N SER A 33 2.65 13.23 2.95
CA SER A 33 2.10 12.55 4.12
C SER A 33 3.02 12.61 5.34
N GLY A 34 4.34 12.73 5.13
CA GLY A 34 5.33 12.60 6.20
C GLY A 34 5.38 11.21 6.87
N SER A 35 4.65 10.21 6.34
CA SER A 35 4.48 8.90 6.97
C SER A 35 5.13 7.80 6.13
N ARG A 36 6.17 7.19 6.68
CA ARG A 36 6.84 6.01 6.09
C ARG A 36 5.87 4.85 5.86
N ARG A 37 4.91 4.66 6.77
CA ARG A 37 3.88 3.62 6.68
C ARG A 37 2.95 3.82 5.47
N THR A 38 2.65 5.07 5.13
CA THR A 38 1.91 5.41 3.91
C THR A 38 2.72 5.02 2.68
N VAL A 39 4.00 5.41 2.62
CA VAL A 39 4.88 5.07 1.49
C VAL A 39 5.01 3.56 1.30
N GLU A 40 5.22 2.79 2.36
CA GLU A 40 5.29 1.33 2.29
C GLU A 40 4.01 0.68 1.80
N SER A 41 2.85 1.18 2.24
CA SER A 41 1.56 0.65 1.78
C SER A 41 1.36 0.92 0.28
N TYR A 42 1.73 2.13 -0.15
CA TYR A 42 1.63 2.58 -1.54
C TYR A 42 2.72 2.02 -2.46
N SER A 43 3.82 1.46 -1.94
CA SER A 43 4.81 0.76 -2.76
C SER A 43 4.37 -0.68 -3.03
N ARG A 44 3.94 -1.39 -1.99
CA ARG A 44 3.58 -2.81 -2.06
C ARG A 44 2.40 -3.07 -3.00
N MET A 45 1.36 -2.25 -2.96
CA MET A 45 0.14 -2.49 -3.75
C MET A 45 0.36 -2.37 -5.26
N PRO A 46 0.93 -1.27 -5.80
CA PRO A 46 1.23 -1.18 -7.23
C PRO A 46 2.25 -2.22 -7.68
N GLN A 47 3.28 -2.53 -6.88
CA GLN A 47 4.26 -3.56 -7.21
C GLN A 47 3.60 -4.95 -7.32
N ASP A 48 2.75 -5.32 -6.37
CA ASP A 48 1.99 -6.57 -6.40
C ASP A 48 1.00 -6.59 -7.58
N PHE A 49 0.35 -5.47 -7.90
CA PHE A 49 -0.55 -5.35 -9.04
C PHE A 49 0.16 -5.57 -10.38
N PHE A 50 1.20 -4.77 -10.67
CA PHE A 50 1.93 -4.86 -11.94
C PHE A 50 2.72 -6.17 -12.04
N GLY A 51 3.25 -6.68 -10.93
CA GLY A 51 3.94 -7.97 -10.87
C GLY A 51 3.02 -9.16 -11.19
N ARG A 52 1.75 -9.13 -10.73
CA ARG A 52 0.76 -10.16 -11.07
C ARG A 52 0.22 -10.03 -12.47
N LEU A 53 0.03 -8.79 -12.94
CA LEU A 53 -0.62 -8.53 -14.22
C LEU A 53 0.34 -8.74 -15.39
N GLY A 54 1.63 -8.44 -15.21
CA GLY A 54 2.65 -8.56 -16.26
C GLY A 54 2.42 -7.63 -17.46
N LYS A 55 1.55 -6.63 -17.30
CA LYS A 55 1.19 -5.67 -18.35
C LYS A 55 1.72 -4.27 -18.03
N PRO A 56 2.14 -3.49 -19.04
CA PRO A 56 2.50 -2.10 -18.84
C PRO A 56 1.28 -1.23 -18.51
N PRO A 57 1.45 -0.08 -17.82
CA PRO A 57 0.33 0.73 -17.31
C PRO A 57 -0.66 1.25 -18.37
N ASP A 58 -0.22 1.40 -19.61
CA ASP A 58 -0.99 1.86 -20.76
C ASP A 58 -1.98 0.81 -21.32
N THR A 59 -1.75 -0.47 -21.06
CA THR A 59 -2.62 -1.57 -21.51
C THR A 59 -3.58 -2.08 -20.43
N VAL A 60 -3.53 -1.49 -19.23
CA VAL A 60 -4.37 -1.88 -18.10
C VAL A 60 -5.82 -1.45 -18.31
N THR A 61 -6.73 -2.40 -18.14
CA THR A 61 -8.18 -2.18 -18.25
C THR A 61 -8.84 -2.09 -16.88
N SER A 62 -10.08 -1.58 -16.84
CA SER A 62 -10.90 -1.62 -15.62
C SER A 62 -11.14 -3.05 -15.12
N GLN A 63 -11.22 -4.02 -16.01
CA GLN A 63 -11.39 -5.43 -15.64
C GLN A 63 -10.14 -5.98 -14.92
N ASP A 64 -8.95 -5.59 -15.35
CA ASP A 64 -7.70 -5.98 -14.69
C ASP A 64 -7.64 -5.44 -13.25
N VAL A 65 -8.03 -4.16 -13.06
CA VAL A 65 -8.08 -3.55 -11.72
C VAL A 65 -9.16 -4.21 -10.85
N PHE A 66 -10.33 -4.52 -11.43
CA PHE A 66 -11.40 -5.23 -10.72
C PHE A 66 -10.95 -6.60 -10.23
N ALA A 67 -10.36 -7.41 -11.13
CA ALA A 67 -9.85 -8.73 -10.82
C ALA A 67 -8.76 -8.68 -9.73
N TYR A 68 -7.87 -7.69 -9.77
CA TYR A 68 -6.88 -7.49 -8.72
C TYR A 68 -7.50 -7.09 -7.37
N ALA A 69 -8.42 -6.11 -7.40
CA ALA A 69 -9.01 -5.58 -6.18
C ALA A 69 -9.76 -6.66 -5.40
N HIS A 70 -10.51 -7.51 -6.12
CA HIS A 70 -11.27 -8.65 -5.57
C HIS A 70 -10.46 -9.94 -5.41
N GLY A 71 -9.25 -10.01 -5.99
CA GLY A 71 -8.42 -11.21 -5.97
C GLY A 71 -7.86 -11.52 -4.58
N ILE A 72 -7.55 -12.81 -4.36
CA ILE A 72 -6.93 -13.29 -3.13
C ILE A 72 -5.53 -12.68 -3.01
N GLY A 73 -5.30 -11.97 -1.90
CA GLY A 73 -4.00 -11.36 -1.60
C GLY A 73 -2.97 -12.37 -1.10
N LEU A 74 -1.81 -11.87 -0.70
CA LEU A 74 -0.75 -12.67 -0.05
C LEU A 74 -1.21 -13.36 1.25
N SER A 75 -2.31 -12.89 1.84
CA SER A 75 -2.90 -13.50 3.04
C SER A 75 -3.66 -14.81 2.78
N GLY A 76 -3.89 -15.18 1.52
CA GLY A 76 -4.68 -16.38 1.16
C GLY A 76 -6.17 -16.28 1.50
N ARG A 77 -6.65 -15.12 1.94
CA ARG A 77 -8.06 -14.88 2.32
C ARG A 77 -8.74 -13.98 1.29
N GLU A 78 -10.05 -14.13 1.18
CA GLU A 78 -10.88 -13.20 0.43
C GLU A 78 -10.72 -11.77 1.00
N PRO A 79 -10.50 -10.77 0.13
CA PRO A 79 -10.32 -9.40 0.57
C PRO A 79 -11.63 -8.83 1.12
N SER A 80 -11.56 -8.17 2.27
CA SER A 80 -12.70 -7.40 2.80
C SER A 80 -13.06 -6.24 1.87
N ALA A 81 -14.30 -5.73 1.95
CA ALA A 81 -14.71 -4.54 1.18
C ALA A 81 -13.77 -3.34 1.40
N VAL A 82 -13.22 -3.19 2.61
CA VAL A 82 -12.21 -2.17 2.95
C VAL A 82 -10.92 -2.40 2.16
N THR A 83 -10.45 -3.64 2.08
CA THR A 83 -9.24 -4.03 1.33
C THR A 83 -9.43 -3.80 -0.17
N VAL A 84 -10.58 -4.19 -0.72
CA VAL A 84 -10.94 -3.95 -2.13
C VAL A 84 -10.91 -2.45 -2.43
N GLY A 85 -11.56 -1.63 -1.59
CA GLY A 85 -11.56 -0.18 -1.72
C GLY A 85 -10.17 0.44 -1.61
N ALA A 86 -9.34 -0.02 -0.67
CA ALA A 86 -7.97 0.46 -0.50
C ALA A 86 -7.08 0.15 -1.71
N ARG A 87 -7.19 -1.07 -2.27
CA ARG A 87 -6.48 -1.46 -3.50
C ARG A 87 -6.89 -0.57 -4.68
N ALA A 88 -8.18 -0.46 -4.95
CA ALA A 88 -8.69 0.38 -6.03
C ALA A 88 -8.29 1.85 -5.86
N ALA A 89 -8.36 2.39 -4.64
CA ALA A 89 -7.93 3.76 -4.35
C ALA A 89 -6.43 3.97 -4.57
N CYS A 90 -5.58 3.00 -4.21
CA CYS A 90 -4.15 3.06 -4.44
C CYS A 90 -3.83 3.12 -5.94
N ILE A 91 -4.40 2.21 -6.73
CA ILE A 91 -4.22 2.18 -8.19
C ILE A 91 -4.77 3.46 -8.83
N SER A 92 -5.97 3.89 -8.44
CA SER A 92 -6.58 5.14 -8.91
C SER A 92 -5.71 6.35 -8.61
N SER A 93 -5.09 6.42 -7.42
CA SER A 93 -4.16 7.49 -7.07
C SER A 93 -2.88 7.47 -7.91
N PHE A 94 -2.40 6.29 -8.31
CA PHE A 94 -1.24 6.16 -9.19
C PHE A 94 -1.58 6.64 -10.61
N TYR A 95 -2.71 6.21 -11.18
CA TYR A 95 -3.13 6.67 -12.51
C TYR A 95 -3.42 8.18 -12.55
N ARG A 96 -4.00 8.76 -11.50
CA ARG A 96 -4.14 10.24 -11.39
C ARG A 96 -2.79 10.95 -11.36
N PHE A 97 -1.75 10.32 -10.80
CA PHE A 97 -0.40 10.84 -10.89
C PHE A 97 0.12 10.74 -12.33
N LEU A 98 -0.03 9.59 -12.99
CA LEU A 98 0.42 9.40 -14.37
C LEU A 98 -0.25 10.36 -15.35
N ILE A 99 -1.56 10.57 -15.23
CA ILE A 99 -2.32 11.53 -16.06
C ILE A 99 -1.77 12.94 -15.90
N ARG A 100 -1.53 13.38 -14.67
CA ARG A 100 -0.95 14.70 -14.38
C ARG A 100 0.47 14.86 -14.92
N MET A 101 1.22 13.76 -15.04
CA MET A 101 2.55 13.72 -15.64
C MET A 101 2.53 13.51 -17.16
N GLY A 102 1.34 13.41 -17.78
CA GLY A 102 1.18 13.19 -19.22
C GLY A 102 1.53 11.77 -19.69
N ALA A 103 1.65 10.81 -18.78
CA ALA A 103 2.06 9.43 -19.06
C ALA A 103 0.89 8.45 -19.23
N ALA A 104 -0.33 8.84 -18.88
CA ALA A 104 -1.54 8.04 -19.10
C ALA A 104 -2.69 8.95 -19.59
N GLY A 105 -3.52 8.44 -20.51
CA GLY A 105 -4.65 9.20 -21.06
C GLY A 105 -5.93 9.13 -20.22
N SER A 106 -6.09 8.09 -19.41
CA SER A 106 -7.29 7.86 -18.61
C SER A 106 -6.98 7.02 -17.37
N ASN A 107 -7.91 6.99 -16.42
CA ASN A 107 -7.79 6.18 -15.21
C ASN A 107 -8.72 4.96 -15.33
N PRO A 108 -8.18 3.72 -15.37
CA PRO A 108 -8.98 2.51 -15.48
C PRO A 108 -9.89 2.30 -14.27
N CYS A 109 -9.64 3.00 -13.16
CA CYS A 109 -10.49 2.93 -11.98
C CYS A 109 -11.77 3.77 -12.09
N ASP A 110 -11.87 4.71 -13.03
CA ASP A 110 -13.02 5.63 -13.09
C ASP A 110 -14.33 4.90 -13.46
N ALA A 111 -14.24 3.79 -14.18
CA ALA A 111 -15.38 2.93 -14.50
C ALA A 111 -15.73 1.91 -13.39
N LEU A 112 -14.92 1.81 -12.32
CA LEU A 112 -15.16 0.84 -11.26
C LEU A 112 -16.29 1.31 -10.34
N LYS A 113 -17.27 0.43 -10.09
CA LYS A 113 -18.20 0.62 -8.99
C LYS A 113 -17.50 0.21 -7.69
N HIS A 114 -17.18 1.21 -6.86
CA HIS A 114 -16.59 0.95 -5.55
C HIS A 114 -17.63 0.26 -4.65
N PRO A 115 -17.26 -0.82 -3.93
CA PRO A 115 -18.15 -1.42 -2.96
C PRO A 115 -18.47 -0.38 -1.87
N LYS A 116 -19.76 -0.25 -1.52
CA LYS A 116 -20.17 0.60 -0.40
C LYS A 116 -19.59 0.01 0.89
N VAL A 117 -18.56 0.66 1.44
CA VAL A 117 -18.01 0.31 2.74
C VAL A 117 -18.90 0.98 3.79
N SER A 118 -19.74 0.19 4.47
CA SER A 118 -20.36 0.67 5.71
C SER A 118 -19.27 0.75 6.77
N PRO A 119 -19.09 1.88 7.48
CA PRO A 119 -18.12 1.94 8.56
C PRO A 119 -18.50 0.92 9.62
N THR A 120 -17.57 0.01 9.92
CA THR A 120 -17.71 -0.86 11.08
C THR A 120 -17.74 0.04 12.32
N PRO A 121 -18.72 -0.10 13.23
CA PRO A 121 -18.71 0.67 14.47
C PRO A 121 -17.36 0.49 15.18
N PRO A 122 -16.81 1.56 15.77
CA PRO A 122 -15.55 1.46 16.49
C PRO A 122 -15.68 0.35 17.53
N ARG A 123 -14.79 -0.64 17.44
CA ARG A 123 -14.66 -1.66 18.48
C ARG A 123 -13.92 -1.01 19.66
N GLY A 124 -14.63 -0.19 20.41
CA GLY A 124 -14.14 0.35 21.67
C GLY A 124 -13.93 -0.79 22.67
N LEU A 125 -12.92 -0.66 23.51
CA LEU A 125 -12.75 -1.55 24.66
C LEU A 125 -13.79 -1.16 25.72
N SER A 126 -14.52 -2.13 26.26
CA SER A 126 -15.36 -1.90 27.44
C SER A 126 -14.49 -1.57 28.66
N ALA A 127 -15.07 -0.94 29.67
CA ALA A 127 -14.35 -0.63 30.92
C ALA A 127 -13.77 -1.91 31.57
N GLU A 128 -14.43 -3.05 31.44
CA GLU A 128 -13.91 -4.33 31.93
C GLU A 128 -12.73 -4.85 31.11
N GLN A 129 -12.77 -4.72 29.78
CA GLN A 129 -11.65 -5.07 28.92
C GLN A 129 -10.43 -4.20 29.19
N VAL A 130 -10.63 -2.91 29.45
CA VAL A 130 -9.57 -1.99 29.88
C VAL A 130 -9.00 -2.43 31.23
N ARG A 131 -9.85 -2.71 32.24
CA ARG A 131 -9.40 -3.22 33.55
C ARG A 131 -8.59 -4.51 33.43
N LYS A 132 -9.04 -5.45 32.59
CA LYS A 132 -8.33 -6.72 32.32
C LYS A 132 -6.97 -6.50 31.66
N LEU A 133 -6.87 -5.54 30.73
CA LEU A 133 -5.60 -5.19 30.10
C LEU A 133 -4.64 -4.53 31.08
N LEU A 134 -5.13 -3.60 31.91
CA LEU A 134 -4.31 -2.94 32.94
C LEU A 134 -3.79 -3.94 33.97
N ALA A 135 -4.63 -4.87 34.43
CA ALA A 135 -4.22 -5.92 35.37
C ALA A 135 -3.20 -6.91 34.81
N ALA A 136 -3.03 -6.98 33.48
CA ALA A 136 -2.03 -7.83 32.83
C ALA A 136 -0.65 -7.16 32.71
N ILE A 137 -0.54 -5.86 33.00
CA ILE A 137 0.73 -5.13 33.02
C ILE A 137 1.34 -5.31 34.42
N PRO A 138 2.55 -5.89 34.55
CA PRO A 138 3.21 -5.99 35.85
C PRO A 138 3.51 -4.59 36.41
N GLU A 139 3.24 -4.39 37.70
CA GLU A 139 3.46 -3.12 38.44
C GLU A 139 4.94 -2.70 38.50
N THR A 140 5.85 -3.61 38.18
CA THR A 140 7.29 -3.33 38.09
C THR A 140 7.68 -3.18 36.61
N PRO A 141 8.25 -2.04 36.17
CA PRO A 141 8.81 -1.96 34.84
C PRO A 141 9.89 -3.04 34.73
N ALA A 142 9.74 -3.96 33.78
CA ALA A 142 10.79 -4.90 33.46
C ALA A 142 12.02 -4.09 33.02
N CYS A 143 13.00 -3.99 33.91
CA CYS A 143 14.29 -3.42 33.60
C CYS A 143 14.95 -4.37 32.57
N PRO A 144 15.25 -3.94 31.34
CA PRO A 144 15.94 -4.79 30.37
C PRO A 144 17.42 -4.81 30.72
N SER A 145 17.79 -5.46 31.82
CA SER A 145 19.15 -5.90 32.06
C SER A 145 19.12 -7.35 32.53
N THR A 146 19.96 -8.17 31.91
CA THR A 146 20.25 -9.57 32.26
C THR A 146 19.48 -10.65 31.49
N VAL A 147 19.83 -10.86 30.20
CA VAL A 147 20.09 -12.18 29.55
C VAL A 147 20.90 -11.85 28.28
N ALA A 148 22.15 -12.23 28.01
CA ALA A 148 22.89 -13.44 28.32
C ALA A 148 24.42 -13.18 28.44
N ALA A 149 24.95 -13.27 29.65
CA ALA A 149 26.31 -13.76 29.87
C ALA A 149 26.24 -15.29 29.99
N ARG A 150 26.19 -16.00 28.86
CA ARG A 150 26.47 -17.44 28.78
C ARG A 150 27.31 -17.72 27.54
N ARG A 151 28.60 -17.41 27.65
CA ARG A 151 29.66 -18.01 26.85
C ARG A 151 30.82 -18.36 27.78
N ARG A 152 30.88 -19.62 28.20
CA ARG A 152 32.08 -20.41 28.53
C ARG A 152 31.64 -21.84 28.81
N ASP A 153 31.95 -22.74 27.87
CA ASP A 153 32.74 -23.96 28.09
C ASP A 153 32.55 -24.93 26.92
N ARG A 154 33.46 -24.84 25.93
CA ARG A 154 34.14 -25.98 25.32
C ARG A 154 35.36 -25.52 24.52
#